data_AF-D5XAC0-F1
#
_entry.id   AF-D5XAC0-F1
#
_cell.length_a   1.000
_cell.length_b   1.000
_cell.length_c   1.000
_cell.angle_alpha   90.00
_cell.angle_beta   90.00
_cell.angle_gamma   90.00
#
_symmetry.space_group_name_H-M   'P 1'
#
loop_
_entity.id
_entity.type
_entity.pdbx_description
1 polymer ?
#
loop_
_entity_poly.entity_id
_entity_poly.type
_entity_poly.pdbx_seq_one_letter_code
_entity_poly.pdbx_strand_id
1 'polypeptide(L)'
;MLKRLHKFSLKKVMLLTALVLLALLVVGCSQQTSTAPATAPEKETSGDATQKQDTQAGGATPTKVSDTEIAQTQCTECHEMWPEIATWQTSVHANVPCLTCHKGYDPQQNKSAHDSGSFQKPIAIRNNPVSDDACRSCHAMQNRLATLLPDLIAPHEKHEAAKVPCLSCHRFVTHGNIAERKVTTRPEYSDYSKWSPQLAKQAAPQVMRRPNMFVCINCHEQRKVTTKCAACHYYPDRKSLPSHENPEWKVIHGREGRKDVNNCAKCHYDKESQKFATPSTGDLIADFARANSYCYGCHLKRPANHDGAWMSKHPQMAKDRGLQNCFACHDKNQPRPNVTGTYCNTCHWFQDPKPAAEQAQKK
;
A
#
# COMPACT_ATOMS: atom_id res chain seq x y z
N MET A 1 78.40 -11.61 -9.36
CA MET A 1 78.15 -12.08 -10.74
C MET A 1 77.35 -13.38 -10.69
N LEU A 2 76.23 -13.41 -11.42
CA LEU A 2 75.47 -14.56 -11.97
C LEU A 2 74.98 -15.68 -11.03
N LYS A 3 73.66 -15.73 -10.73
CA LYS A 3 72.55 -16.38 -11.49
C LYS A 3 72.38 -17.88 -11.14
N ARG A 4 71.28 -18.22 -10.45
CA ARG A 4 70.31 -19.23 -10.91
C ARG A 4 69.00 -19.18 -10.11
N LEU A 5 67.94 -18.79 -10.81
CA LEU A 5 66.54 -18.81 -10.38
C LEU A 5 66.00 -20.23 -10.40
N HIS A 6 65.37 -20.67 -9.30
CA HIS A 6 64.47 -21.84 -9.31
C HIS A 6 63.04 -21.38 -9.61
N LYS A 7 62.55 -21.76 -10.79
CA LYS A 7 61.13 -21.72 -11.15
C LYS A 7 60.39 -22.83 -10.40
N PHE A 8 59.75 -22.51 -9.29
CA PHE A 8 58.73 -23.37 -8.70
C PHE A 8 57.38 -23.15 -9.41
N SER A 9 56.81 -24.22 -9.95
CA SER A 9 55.60 -24.21 -10.77
C SER A 9 54.35 -24.01 -9.90
N LEU A 10 53.76 -22.81 -9.99
CA LEU A 10 52.51 -22.40 -9.35
C LEU A 10 51.30 -23.33 -9.67
N LYS A 11 51.40 -24.14 -10.74
CA LYS A 11 50.32 -25.04 -11.19
C LYS A 11 50.12 -26.27 -10.28
N LYS A 12 51.09 -26.66 -9.46
CA LYS A 12 50.96 -27.82 -8.56
C LYS A 12 50.27 -27.49 -7.22
N VAL A 13 50.27 -26.23 -6.80
CA VAL A 13 49.64 -25.79 -5.54
C VAL A 13 48.12 -25.65 -5.71
N MET A 14 47.62 -25.25 -6.88
CA MET A 14 46.17 -25.13 -7.12
C MET A 14 45.45 -26.46 -7.32
N LEU A 15 46.15 -27.54 -7.69
CA LEU A 15 45.51 -28.85 -7.89
C LEU A 15 45.28 -29.60 -6.55
N LEU A 16 46.11 -29.35 -5.53
CA LEU A 16 45.94 -29.97 -4.21
C LEU A 16 44.82 -29.32 -3.36
N THR A 17 44.55 -28.03 -3.55
CA THR A 17 43.44 -27.35 -2.85
C THR A 17 42.06 -27.71 -3.38
N ALA A 18 41.95 -28.14 -4.65
CA ALA A 18 40.67 -28.54 -5.25
C ALA A 18 40.23 -29.97 -4.84
N LEU A 19 41.17 -30.85 -4.47
CA LEU A 19 40.87 -32.23 -4.06
C LEU A 19 40.44 -32.37 -2.59
N VAL A 20 40.78 -31.40 -1.73
CA VAL A 20 40.37 -31.40 -0.31
C VAL A 20 38.96 -30.83 -0.10
N LEU A 21 38.45 -30.01 -1.03
CA LEU A 21 37.09 -29.45 -0.95
C LEU A 21 35.99 -30.38 -1.52
N LEU A 22 36.35 -31.47 -2.20
CA LEU A 22 35.39 -32.42 -2.79
C LEU A 22 35.06 -33.61 -1.85
N ALA A 23 35.70 -33.72 -0.69
CA ALA A 23 35.55 -34.84 0.25
C ALA A 23 34.64 -34.55 1.47
N LEU A 24 33.94 -33.41 1.51
CA LEU A 24 33.08 -33.00 2.65
C LEU A 24 31.57 -33.01 2.35
N LEU A 25 31.11 -33.67 1.28
CA LEU A 25 29.70 -33.72 0.88
C LEU A 25 29.08 -35.14 0.88
N VAL A 26 29.40 -35.98 1.86
CA VAL A 26 28.65 -37.22 2.09
C VAL A 26 28.52 -37.54 3.59
N VAL A 27 27.55 -36.91 4.26
CA VAL A 27 26.91 -37.48 5.46
C VAL A 27 25.41 -37.30 5.28
N GLY A 28 24.76 -38.40 4.90
CA GLY A 28 23.32 -38.48 4.76
C GLY A 28 22.63 -38.68 6.10
N CYS A 29 21.58 -37.89 6.33
CA CYS A 29 20.54 -38.20 7.31
C CYS A 29 19.28 -38.61 6.55
N SER A 30 18.95 -39.89 6.67
CA SER A 30 17.71 -40.53 6.22
C SER A 30 16.67 -40.44 7.35
N GLN A 31 15.52 -39.82 7.10
CA GLN A 31 14.27 -40.01 7.85
C GLN A 31 13.11 -39.75 6.86
N GLN A 32 12.62 -40.80 6.20
CA GLN A 32 11.48 -41.63 6.62
C GLN A 32 10.13 -40.90 6.45
N THR A 33 9.54 -41.11 5.28
CA THR A 33 8.19 -40.71 4.87
C THR A 33 7.15 -41.60 5.53
N SER A 34 6.24 -41.02 6.30
CA SER A 34 4.98 -41.66 6.71
C SER A 34 3.81 -41.02 5.94
N THR A 35 3.28 -41.77 4.99
CA THR A 35 1.99 -41.55 4.35
C THR A 35 0.87 -42.03 5.26
N ALA A 36 -0.15 -41.21 5.49
CA ALA A 36 -1.49 -41.64 5.85
C ALA A 36 -2.53 -40.66 5.25
N PRO A 37 -3.75 -41.14 4.92
CA PRO A 37 -4.52 -40.61 3.82
C PRO A 37 -5.55 -39.54 4.22
N ALA A 38 -6.01 -38.83 3.20
CA ALA A 38 -7.06 -37.83 3.22
C ALA A 38 -8.43 -38.40 3.62
N THR A 39 -9.11 -37.70 4.52
CA THR A 39 -10.57 -37.75 4.71
C THR A 39 -11.16 -36.36 4.48
N ALA A 40 -12.26 -36.33 3.74
CA ALA A 40 -13.02 -35.18 3.29
C ALA A 40 -13.76 -34.46 4.45
N PRO A 41 -14.32 -33.26 4.22
CA PRO A 41 -14.72 -32.35 5.29
C PRO A 41 -16.10 -32.67 5.85
N GLU A 42 -16.18 -32.81 7.18
CA GLU A 42 -17.44 -32.79 7.91
C GLU A 42 -17.86 -31.36 8.28
N LYS A 43 -19.18 -31.24 8.36
CA LYS A 43 -20.01 -30.05 8.33
C LYS A 43 -20.24 -29.59 9.77
N GLU A 44 -19.62 -28.50 10.21
CA GLU A 44 -19.89 -27.95 11.55
C GLU A 44 -21.14 -27.07 11.55
N THR A 45 -22.17 -27.63 12.17
CA THR A 45 -23.35 -26.93 12.70
C THR A 45 -23.03 -26.27 14.04
N SER A 46 -23.63 -25.10 14.21
CA SER A 46 -23.87 -24.36 15.45
C SER A 46 -24.18 -25.22 16.70
N GLY A 47 -23.68 -24.79 17.87
CA GLY A 47 -24.27 -25.22 19.15
C GLY A 47 -23.38 -25.12 20.38
N ASP A 48 -23.37 -23.93 20.97
CA ASP A 48 -23.48 -23.63 22.41
C ASP A 48 -22.50 -24.13 23.50
N ALA A 49 -22.34 -23.21 24.45
CA ALA A 49 -21.72 -23.17 25.76
C ALA A 49 -21.17 -24.46 26.41
N THR A 50 -19.94 -24.35 26.93
CA THR A 50 -19.63 -24.79 28.31
C THR A 50 -18.53 -23.92 28.91
N GLN A 51 -18.84 -23.34 30.08
CA GLN A 51 -17.93 -22.63 30.98
C GLN A 51 -16.75 -23.52 31.41
N LYS A 52 -15.55 -22.94 31.44
CA LYS A 52 -14.52 -23.31 32.42
C LYS A 52 -13.91 -22.05 33.01
N GLN A 53 -13.97 -22.01 34.34
CA GLN A 53 -13.39 -21.01 35.22
C GLN A 53 -11.89 -21.26 35.42
N ASP A 54 -11.22 -20.14 35.75
CA ASP A 54 -9.97 -19.96 36.48
C ASP A 54 -8.63 -20.12 35.73
N THR A 55 -7.97 -18.98 35.52
CA THR A 55 -6.90 -18.53 36.42
C THR A 55 -6.49 -17.08 36.13
N GLN A 56 -6.43 -16.27 37.19
CA GLN A 56 -6.06 -14.86 37.18
C GLN A 56 -4.57 -14.69 36.87
N ALA A 57 -4.26 -13.88 35.86
CA ALA A 57 -3.02 -13.14 35.76
C ALA A 57 -3.39 -11.67 35.53
N GLY A 58 -2.94 -10.79 36.43
CA GLY A 58 -3.28 -9.37 36.44
C GLY A 58 -2.85 -8.66 35.16
N GLY A 59 -3.81 -8.44 34.26
CA GLY A 59 -3.75 -7.45 33.21
C GLY A 59 -4.86 -6.45 33.46
N ALA A 60 -4.53 -5.20 33.74
CA ALA A 60 -5.51 -4.14 33.81
C ALA A 60 -6.28 -4.10 32.48
N THR A 61 -7.55 -4.48 32.52
CA THR A 61 -8.48 -4.30 31.41
C THR A 61 -8.49 -2.82 31.06
N PRO A 62 -8.34 -2.42 29.78
CA PRO A 62 -8.48 -1.02 29.42
C PRO A 62 -9.94 -0.64 29.67
N THR A 63 -10.17 0.13 30.73
CA THR A 63 -11.47 0.73 31.04
C THR A 63 -11.92 1.49 29.80
N LYS A 64 -13.11 1.14 29.30
CA LYS A 64 -13.79 1.87 28.24
C LYS A 64 -13.94 3.31 28.72
N VAL A 65 -13.36 4.27 28.02
CA VAL A 65 -13.50 5.69 28.36
C VAL A 65 -14.98 6.00 28.29
N SER A 66 -15.49 6.55 29.39
CA SER A 66 -16.90 6.90 29.50
C SER A 66 -17.24 8.03 28.52
N ASP A 67 -18.48 8.09 28.03
CA ASP A 67 -18.97 9.21 27.23
C ASP A 67 -18.73 10.57 27.92
N THR A 68 -18.57 10.58 29.24
CA THR A 68 -18.23 11.74 30.06
C THR A 68 -16.82 12.29 29.80
N GLU A 69 -15.80 11.46 29.53
CA GLU A 69 -14.44 11.93 29.22
C GLU A 69 -14.30 12.47 27.79
N ILE A 70 -15.14 11.98 26.86
CA ILE A 70 -15.27 12.52 25.50
C ILE A 70 -15.92 13.89 25.53
N ALA A 71 -17.00 14.01 26.30
CA ALA A 71 -17.74 15.26 26.53
C ALA A 71 -16.91 16.31 27.28
N GLN A 72 -15.85 15.92 27.99
CA GLN A 72 -14.94 16.85 28.66
C GLN A 72 -13.93 17.53 27.72
N THR A 73 -13.94 17.21 26.42
CA THR A 73 -13.06 17.89 25.45
C THR A 73 -13.82 19.00 24.72
N GLN A 74 -13.31 20.23 24.77
CA GLN A 74 -13.85 21.36 23.98
C GLN A 74 -13.90 21.08 22.47
N CYS A 75 -13.18 20.05 22.00
CA CYS A 75 -13.25 19.61 20.61
C CYS A 75 -14.65 19.15 20.19
N THR A 76 -15.45 18.54 21.07
CA THR A 76 -16.81 18.10 20.73
C THR A 76 -17.81 19.23 20.61
N GLU A 77 -17.46 20.43 21.09
CA GLU A 77 -18.31 21.62 20.99
C GLU A 77 -18.23 22.25 19.59
N CYS A 78 -17.11 22.07 18.88
CA CYS A 78 -16.93 22.56 17.51
C CYS A 78 -17.42 21.53 16.50
N HIS A 79 -18.48 21.86 15.74
CA HIS A 79 -19.00 20.92 14.76
C HIS A 79 -18.02 20.66 13.60
N GLU A 80 -17.07 21.56 13.39
CA GLU A 80 -15.96 21.41 12.44
C GLU A 80 -15.01 20.27 12.80
N MET A 81 -15.01 19.81 14.06
CA MET A 81 -14.14 18.73 14.51
C MET A 81 -14.76 17.34 14.35
N TRP A 82 -16.05 17.24 14.02
CA TRP A 82 -16.76 15.95 13.92
C TRP A 82 -16.08 14.92 13.01
N PRO A 83 -15.45 15.27 11.87
CA PRO A 83 -14.69 14.29 11.10
C PRO A 83 -13.54 13.63 11.88
N GLU A 84 -12.78 14.42 12.62
CA GLU A 84 -11.64 13.94 13.42
C GLU A 84 -12.12 13.18 14.66
N ILE A 85 -13.20 13.63 15.29
CA ILE A 85 -13.84 12.94 16.43
C ILE A 85 -14.37 11.57 16.00
N ALA A 86 -15.16 11.51 14.92
CA ALA A 86 -15.77 10.27 14.48
C ALA A 86 -14.72 9.25 13.98
N THR A 87 -13.63 9.71 13.36
CA THR A 87 -12.51 8.83 13.02
C THR A 87 -11.74 8.38 14.26
N TRP A 88 -11.55 9.22 15.27
CA TRP A 88 -10.98 8.81 16.56
C TRP A 88 -11.84 7.76 17.27
N GLN A 89 -13.17 7.93 17.31
CA GLN A 89 -14.14 6.98 17.91
C GLN A 89 -14.10 5.58 17.28
N THR A 90 -13.62 5.47 16.05
CA THR A 90 -13.53 4.19 15.31
C THR A 90 -12.12 3.62 15.29
N SER A 91 -11.19 4.24 16.02
CA SER A 91 -9.78 3.86 16.10
C SER A 91 -9.49 2.92 17.28
N VAL A 92 -8.28 2.36 17.31
CA VAL A 92 -7.76 1.62 18.47
C VAL A 92 -7.51 2.52 19.68
N HIS A 93 -7.54 3.84 19.50
CA HIS A 93 -7.36 4.86 20.54
C HIS A 93 -8.67 5.56 20.91
N ALA A 94 -9.83 5.01 20.56
CA ALA A 94 -11.14 5.57 20.90
C ALA A 94 -11.39 5.74 22.41
N ASN A 95 -10.49 5.20 23.23
CA ASN A 95 -10.48 5.33 24.69
C ASN A 95 -9.27 6.15 25.18
N VAL A 96 -8.74 7.07 24.38
CA VAL A 96 -7.64 7.96 24.76
C VAL A 96 -8.09 9.40 24.56
N PRO A 97 -8.14 10.25 25.61
CA PRO A 97 -8.56 11.64 25.48
C PRO A 97 -7.73 12.42 24.47
N CYS A 98 -8.35 13.32 23.70
CA CYS A 98 -7.72 14.07 22.60
C CYS A 98 -6.40 14.75 23.01
N LEU A 99 -6.40 15.45 24.15
CA LEU A 99 -5.26 16.22 24.64
C LEU A 99 -4.10 15.34 25.16
N THR A 100 -4.32 14.04 25.33
CA THR A 100 -3.24 13.09 25.63
C THR A 100 -2.24 13.04 24.48
N CYS A 101 -2.74 13.08 23.24
CA CYS A 101 -1.92 13.12 22.02
C CYS A 101 -1.63 14.56 21.60
N HIS A 102 -2.65 15.42 21.59
CA HIS A 102 -2.55 16.83 21.18
C HIS A 102 -2.17 17.73 22.37
N LYS A 103 -1.06 17.41 23.04
CA LYS A 103 -0.60 18.16 24.22
C LYS A 103 -0.36 19.63 23.87
N GLY A 104 -0.89 20.52 24.70
CA GLY A 104 -0.76 21.97 24.53
C GLY A 104 -1.57 22.56 23.37
N TYR A 105 -2.44 21.78 22.73
CA TYR A 105 -3.37 22.30 21.73
C TYR A 105 -4.59 22.91 22.41
N ASP A 106 -4.85 24.18 22.14
CA ASP A 106 -6.08 24.86 22.57
C ASP A 106 -7.03 24.98 21.36
N PRO A 107 -8.20 24.33 21.37
CA PRO A 107 -9.16 24.46 20.29
C PRO A 107 -9.74 25.88 20.16
N GLN A 108 -9.74 26.69 21.24
CA GLN A 108 -10.26 28.07 21.23
C GLN A 108 -9.49 28.99 20.28
N GLN A 109 -8.24 28.65 19.93
CA GLN A 109 -7.49 29.42 18.93
C GLN A 109 -8.17 29.45 17.55
N ASN A 110 -9.11 28.52 17.27
CA ASN A 110 -9.89 28.49 16.03
C ASN A 110 -11.23 29.22 16.14
N LYS A 111 -11.59 29.75 17.32
CA LYS A 111 -12.89 30.38 17.56
C LYS A 111 -13.15 31.57 16.63
N SER A 112 -12.16 32.42 16.42
CA SER A 112 -12.30 33.55 15.49
C SER A 112 -12.56 33.07 14.05
N ALA A 113 -11.88 32.02 13.59
CA ALA A 113 -12.09 31.46 12.26
C ALA A 113 -13.44 30.75 12.10
N HIS A 114 -13.94 30.14 13.19
CA HIS A 114 -15.29 29.60 13.27
C HIS A 114 -16.34 30.72 13.18
N ASP A 115 -16.26 31.72 14.08
CA ASP A 115 -17.22 32.82 14.18
C ASP A 115 -17.31 33.64 12.87
N SER A 116 -16.19 33.80 12.17
CA SER A 116 -16.14 34.53 10.90
C SER A 116 -16.44 33.65 9.67
N GLY A 117 -16.64 32.34 9.85
CA GLY A 117 -16.78 31.37 8.75
C GLY A 117 -15.55 31.21 7.87
N SER A 118 -14.37 31.68 8.29
CA SER A 118 -13.12 31.66 7.49
C SER A 118 -12.27 30.39 7.68
N PHE A 119 -12.78 29.42 8.44
CA PHE A 119 -12.06 28.19 8.73
C PHE A 119 -11.70 27.40 7.46
N GLN A 120 -10.51 26.80 7.47
CA GLN A 120 -9.98 26.06 6.33
C GLN A 120 -10.36 24.59 6.40
N LYS A 121 -10.96 24.06 5.34
CA LYS A 121 -11.20 22.63 5.14
C LYS A 121 -10.11 22.02 4.24
N PRO A 122 -9.61 20.80 4.50
CA PRO A 122 -9.84 19.97 5.69
C PRO A 122 -9.15 20.55 6.94
N ILE A 123 -9.70 20.23 8.12
CA ILE A 123 -9.09 20.59 9.40
C ILE A 123 -7.80 19.80 9.58
N ALA A 124 -6.70 20.48 9.90
CA ALA A 124 -5.41 19.84 10.12
C ALA A 124 -4.58 20.66 11.12
N ILE A 125 -4.07 20.00 12.16
CA ILE A 125 -3.16 20.61 13.12
C ILE A 125 -1.75 20.58 12.51
N ARG A 126 -1.33 21.68 11.88
CA ARG A 126 -0.02 21.79 11.21
C ARG A 126 1.11 22.31 12.10
N ASN A 127 0.77 23.20 13.05
CA ASN A 127 1.77 23.94 13.82
C ASN A 127 2.16 23.29 15.16
N ASN A 128 1.45 22.23 15.56
CA ASN A 128 1.75 21.44 16.76
C ASN A 128 1.45 19.95 16.49
N PRO A 129 2.26 19.28 15.65
CA PRO A 129 2.06 17.86 15.37
C PRO A 129 2.25 17.05 16.67
N VAL A 130 1.54 15.92 16.78
CA VAL A 130 1.69 15.01 17.92
C VAL A 130 3.15 14.59 18.06
N SER A 131 3.75 14.83 19.24
CA SER A 131 5.15 14.50 19.48
C SER A 131 5.34 12.99 19.72
N ASP A 132 6.57 12.51 19.51
CA ASP A 132 6.89 11.12 19.81
C ASP A 132 6.71 10.77 21.30
N ASP A 133 6.87 11.75 22.20
CA ASP A 133 6.69 11.56 23.64
C ASP A 133 5.23 11.27 24.03
N ALA A 134 4.27 11.77 23.25
CA ALA A 134 2.88 11.36 23.41
C ALA A 134 2.72 9.85 23.16
N CYS A 135 3.40 9.32 22.13
CA CYS A 135 3.39 7.90 21.82
C CYS A 135 4.12 7.07 22.89
N ARG A 136 5.30 7.53 23.32
CA ARG A 136 6.13 6.85 24.32
C ARG A 136 5.54 6.84 25.73
N SER A 137 4.60 7.75 26.03
CA SER A 137 3.90 7.74 27.31
C SER A 137 3.11 6.46 27.58
N CYS A 138 2.70 5.74 26.53
CA CYS A 138 1.99 4.47 26.64
C CYS A 138 2.71 3.29 25.96
N HIS A 139 3.59 3.56 24.98
CA HIS A 139 4.26 2.51 24.21
C HIS A 139 5.76 2.44 24.48
N ALA A 140 6.21 1.33 25.07
CA ALA A 140 7.63 0.98 25.15
C ALA A 140 8.10 0.31 23.84
N MET A 141 9.06 0.90 23.14
CA MET A 141 9.53 0.39 21.84
C MET A 141 10.46 -0.82 21.96
N GLN A 142 11.17 -0.94 23.09
CA GLN A 142 12.15 -1.99 23.33
C GLN A 142 11.51 -3.37 23.54
N ASN A 143 10.27 -3.41 24.02
CA ASN A 143 9.57 -4.64 24.40
C ASN A 143 8.39 -4.99 23.48
N ARG A 144 8.12 -4.18 22.47
CA ARG A 144 6.98 -4.39 21.58
C ARG A 144 7.45 -5.09 20.32
N LEU A 145 7.05 -6.35 20.13
CA LEU A 145 7.02 -7.01 18.82
C LEU A 145 5.89 -6.38 17.96
N ALA A 146 5.94 -5.06 17.76
CA ALA A 146 5.01 -4.35 16.90
C ALA A 146 5.50 -4.45 15.45
N THR A 147 5.29 -5.59 14.83
CA THR A 147 5.25 -5.65 13.37
C THR A 147 4.00 -4.91 12.89
N LEU A 148 4.22 -3.78 12.22
CA LEU A 148 3.20 -2.92 11.58
C LEU A 148 2.15 -3.74 10.80
N LEU A 149 2.60 -4.83 10.19
CA LEU A 149 1.83 -5.86 9.52
C LEU A 149 2.59 -7.18 9.70
N PRO A 150 1.93 -8.35 9.70
CA PRO A 150 2.60 -9.66 9.85
C PRO A 150 3.74 -9.92 8.84
N ASP A 151 3.73 -9.22 7.70
CA ASP A 151 4.72 -9.38 6.64
C ASP A 151 5.83 -8.30 6.67
N LEU A 152 5.70 -7.23 7.44
CA LEU A 152 6.62 -6.09 7.36
C LEU A 152 7.71 -6.14 8.43
N ILE A 153 8.97 -6.17 7.99
CA ILE A 153 10.19 -6.06 8.77
C ILE A 153 10.47 -4.57 8.99
N ALA A 154 10.19 -4.07 10.19
CA ALA A 154 10.41 -2.68 10.58
C ALA A 154 11.22 -2.61 11.89
N PRO A 155 12.57 -2.62 11.83
CA PRO A 155 13.40 -2.55 13.03
C PRO A 155 13.34 -1.14 13.64
N HIS A 156 12.51 -0.95 14.66
CA HIS A 156 12.25 0.37 15.27
C HIS A 156 13.54 1.00 15.81
N GLU A 157 14.44 0.21 16.41
CA GLU A 157 15.74 0.70 16.91
C GLU A 157 16.58 1.39 15.82
N LYS A 158 16.59 0.84 14.61
CA LYS A 158 17.32 1.45 13.48
C LYS A 158 16.70 2.77 13.04
N HIS A 159 15.38 2.86 13.07
CA HIS A 159 14.65 4.08 12.71
C HIS A 159 14.80 5.16 13.79
N GLU A 160 14.77 4.77 15.06
CA GLU A 160 15.00 5.64 16.20
C GLU A 160 16.43 6.19 16.21
N ALA A 161 17.44 5.33 16.01
CA ALA A 161 18.83 5.76 15.87
C ALA A 161 19.02 6.74 14.69
N ALA A 162 18.23 6.56 13.63
CA ALA A 162 18.20 7.46 12.48
C ALA A 162 17.27 8.67 12.67
N LYS A 163 16.77 8.91 13.89
CA LYS A 163 15.89 10.02 14.30
C LYS A 163 14.63 10.16 13.46
N VAL A 164 14.01 9.04 13.08
CA VAL A 164 12.73 9.03 12.35
C VAL A 164 11.59 9.19 13.34
N PRO A 165 10.76 10.26 13.23
CA PRO A 165 9.60 10.46 14.10
C PRO A 165 8.55 9.35 13.97
N CYS A 166 7.81 9.07 15.05
CA CYS A 166 6.75 8.05 15.08
C CYS A 166 5.68 8.32 14.02
N LEU A 167 5.24 9.58 13.87
CA LEU A 167 4.23 9.96 12.89
C LEU A 167 4.66 9.81 11.43
N SER A 168 5.97 9.69 11.16
CA SER A 168 6.46 9.43 9.80
C SER A 168 5.89 8.14 9.22
N CYS A 169 5.56 7.16 10.07
CA CYS A 169 4.87 5.92 9.67
C CYS A 169 3.47 5.78 10.28
N HIS A 170 3.23 6.32 11.48
CA HIS A 170 2.01 6.06 12.26
C HIS A 170 0.93 7.14 12.21
N ARG A 171 1.09 8.21 11.41
CA ARG A 171 0.07 9.30 11.30
C ARG A 171 -1.35 8.87 10.91
N PHE A 172 -1.50 7.64 10.41
CA PHE A 172 -2.74 7.05 9.97
C PHE A 172 -3.59 6.47 11.10
N VAL A 173 -2.99 6.12 12.24
CA VAL A 173 -3.57 5.17 13.22
C VAL A 173 -4.92 5.66 13.77
N THR A 174 -4.99 6.94 14.15
CA THR A 174 -6.16 7.51 14.84
C THR A 174 -7.21 8.07 13.88
N HIS A 175 -6.78 8.83 12.87
CA HIS A 175 -7.71 9.57 12.00
C HIS A 175 -7.86 8.97 10.60
N GLY A 176 -7.09 7.92 10.26
CA GLY A 176 -7.05 7.38 8.90
C GLY A 176 -6.52 8.37 7.86
N ASN A 177 -5.85 9.43 8.32
CA ASN A 177 -5.27 10.48 7.50
C ASN A 177 -6.27 11.20 6.58
N ILE A 178 -7.51 11.39 7.05
CA ILE A 178 -8.60 11.98 6.26
C ILE A 178 -8.29 13.40 5.77
N ALA A 179 -7.51 14.17 6.54
CA ALA A 179 -7.08 15.51 6.16
C ALA A 179 -6.10 15.51 4.98
N GLU A 180 -5.01 14.73 5.03
CA GLU A 180 -4.05 14.65 3.90
C GLU A 180 -4.69 14.04 2.65
N ARG A 181 -5.62 13.08 2.84
CA ARG A 181 -6.40 12.45 1.77
C ARG A 181 -7.53 13.33 1.23
N LYS A 182 -7.71 14.53 1.79
CA LYS A 182 -8.77 15.51 1.44
C LYS A 182 -10.15 14.86 1.40
N VAL A 183 -10.42 13.94 2.32
CA VAL A 183 -11.68 13.18 2.32
C VAL A 183 -12.87 14.11 2.47
N THR A 184 -12.76 15.10 3.37
CA THR A 184 -13.85 16.04 3.64
C THR A 184 -14.07 17.08 2.54
N THR A 185 -13.29 17.07 1.44
CA THR A 185 -13.57 17.90 0.26
C THR A 185 -14.39 17.16 -0.79
N ARG A 186 -14.65 15.86 -0.59
CA ARG A 186 -15.46 15.05 -1.50
C ARG A 186 -16.95 15.26 -1.18
N PRO A 187 -17.85 15.31 -2.18
CA PRO A 187 -19.27 15.60 -1.97
C PRO A 187 -19.95 14.71 -0.93
N GLU A 188 -19.55 13.45 -0.85
CA GLU A 188 -20.10 12.46 0.07
C GLU A 188 -19.68 12.66 1.55
N TYR A 189 -18.63 13.45 1.81
CA TYR A 189 -18.08 13.68 3.15
C TYR A 189 -17.96 15.17 3.53
N SER A 190 -18.41 16.08 2.67
CA SER A 190 -18.21 17.54 2.84
C SER A 190 -19.13 18.19 3.88
N ASP A 191 -20.21 17.52 4.24
CA ASP A 191 -21.15 17.95 5.27
C ASP A 191 -20.71 17.43 6.65
N TYR A 192 -20.07 18.30 7.42
CA TYR A 192 -19.47 17.93 8.71
C TYR A 192 -20.53 17.53 9.74
N SER A 193 -21.77 18.03 9.62
CA SER A 193 -22.88 17.69 10.51
C SER A 193 -23.37 16.24 10.38
N LYS A 194 -23.05 15.58 9.26
CA LYS A 194 -23.44 14.19 8.98
C LYS A 194 -22.41 13.16 9.44
N TRP A 195 -21.30 13.60 10.02
CA TRP A 195 -20.26 12.69 10.48
C TRP A 195 -20.72 11.90 11.69
N SER A 196 -20.63 10.58 11.55
CA SER A 196 -20.98 9.58 12.54
C SER A 196 -19.90 8.49 12.54
N PRO A 197 -19.81 7.63 13.57
CA PRO A 197 -18.92 6.48 13.54
C PRO A 197 -19.11 5.59 12.30
N GLN A 198 -20.34 5.49 11.78
CA GLN A 198 -20.65 4.71 10.57
C GLN A 198 -20.04 5.37 9.34
N LEU A 199 -20.23 6.68 9.15
CA LEU A 199 -19.62 7.43 8.05
C LEU A 199 -18.08 7.40 8.16
N ALA A 200 -17.55 7.55 9.38
CA ALA A 200 -16.12 7.50 9.64
C ALA A 200 -15.48 6.15 9.30
N LYS A 201 -16.18 5.03 9.51
CA LYS A 201 -15.70 3.70 9.06
C LYS A 201 -15.58 3.60 7.54
N GLN A 202 -16.42 4.32 6.79
CA GLN A 202 -16.35 4.39 5.33
C GLN A 202 -15.23 5.34 4.87
N ALA A 203 -15.07 6.49 5.53
CA ALA A 203 -14.07 7.50 5.22
C ALA A 203 -12.63 7.11 5.64
N ALA A 204 -12.49 6.36 6.73
CA ALA A 204 -11.24 5.92 7.36
C ALA A 204 -11.28 4.42 7.72
N PRO A 205 -11.43 3.53 6.72
CA PRO A 205 -11.43 2.09 6.94
C PRO A 205 -10.09 1.62 7.49
N GLN A 206 -10.06 0.42 8.09
CA GLN A 206 -8.86 -0.13 8.76
C GLN A 206 -7.60 -0.17 7.87
N VAL A 207 -7.78 -0.34 6.56
CA VAL A 207 -6.67 -0.28 5.59
C VAL A 207 -5.96 1.08 5.56
N MET A 208 -6.70 2.17 5.79
CA MET A 208 -6.14 3.53 5.83
C MET A 208 -5.58 3.94 7.18
N ARG A 209 -5.61 3.04 8.16
CA ARG A 209 -5.02 3.26 9.49
C ARG A 209 -3.62 2.67 9.59
N ARG A 210 -3.04 2.27 8.46
CA ARG A 210 -1.75 1.60 8.35
C ARG A 210 -0.92 2.30 7.29
N PRO A 211 0.42 2.37 7.44
CA PRO A 211 1.27 2.88 6.39
C PRO A 211 1.15 2.00 5.14
N ASN A 212 1.08 2.64 3.98
CA ASN A 212 1.24 1.95 2.70
C ASN A 212 2.74 1.88 2.34
N MET A 213 3.07 1.10 1.31
CA MET A 213 4.45 0.89 0.87
C MET A 213 5.18 2.21 0.52
N PHE A 214 4.47 3.20 -0.02
CA PHE A 214 5.05 4.49 -0.42
C PHE A 214 5.61 5.27 0.77
N VAL A 215 5.02 5.12 1.96
CA VAL A 215 5.55 5.74 3.19
C VAL A 215 6.99 5.29 3.44
N CYS A 216 7.26 4.00 3.22
CA CYS A 216 8.58 3.41 3.42
C CYS A 216 9.53 3.77 2.27
N ILE A 217 9.11 3.47 1.03
CA ILE A 217 9.97 3.59 -0.15
C ILE A 217 10.35 5.03 -0.43
N ASN A 218 9.42 5.99 -0.37
CA ASN A 218 9.75 7.40 -0.66
C ASN A 218 10.83 7.93 0.31
N CYS A 219 10.73 7.59 1.60
CA CYS A 219 11.74 7.98 2.57
C CYS A 219 13.06 7.23 2.34
N HIS A 220 13.00 5.92 2.06
CA HIS A 220 14.18 5.12 1.80
C HIS A 220 14.96 5.57 0.56
N GLU A 221 14.26 5.92 -0.52
CA GLU A 221 14.85 6.51 -1.73
C GLU A 221 15.51 7.86 -1.44
N GLN A 222 14.80 8.75 -0.73
CA GLN A 222 15.34 10.06 -0.34
C GLN A 222 16.61 9.94 0.53
N ARG A 223 16.64 8.97 1.45
CA ARG A 223 17.78 8.70 2.32
C ARG A 223 18.83 7.77 1.69
N LYS A 224 18.61 7.32 0.44
CA LYS A 224 19.48 6.41 -0.31
C LYS A 224 19.81 5.12 0.45
N VAL A 225 18.83 4.55 1.14
CA VAL A 225 18.93 3.25 1.82
C VAL A 225 18.19 2.17 1.03
N THR A 226 18.28 0.91 1.45
CA THR A 226 17.73 -0.23 0.70
C THR A 226 16.22 -0.11 0.46
N THR A 227 15.82 -0.31 -0.80
CA THR A 227 14.43 -0.47 -1.27
C THR A 227 14.10 -1.90 -1.68
N LYS A 228 15.06 -2.83 -1.52
CA LYS A 228 14.88 -4.24 -1.90
C LYS A 228 13.73 -4.86 -1.12
N CYS A 229 12.81 -5.52 -1.83
CA CYS A 229 11.62 -6.13 -1.23
C CYS A 229 11.95 -7.04 -0.04
N ALA A 230 13.01 -7.85 -0.14
CA ALA A 230 13.42 -8.78 0.92
C ALA A 230 13.96 -8.11 2.19
N ALA A 231 14.28 -6.81 2.17
CA ALA A 231 14.61 -6.07 3.38
C ALA A 231 13.36 -5.69 4.19
N CYS A 232 12.19 -5.64 3.54
CA CYS A 232 10.94 -5.20 4.14
C CYS A 232 9.94 -6.35 4.30
N HIS A 233 9.89 -7.31 3.38
CA HIS A 233 8.88 -8.36 3.38
C HIS A 233 9.42 -9.66 3.97
N TYR A 234 8.63 -10.33 4.82
CA TYR A 234 8.95 -11.63 5.39
C TYR A 234 8.56 -12.77 4.44
N TYR A 235 7.41 -12.68 3.79
CA TYR A 235 6.87 -13.77 2.97
C TYR A 235 7.54 -13.90 1.59
N PRO A 236 7.91 -15.12 1.15
CA PRO A 236 8.62 -15.34 -0.11
C PRO A 236 7.91 -14.78 -1.35
N ASP A 237 6.58 -14.86 -1.38
CA ASP A 237 5.74 -14.41 -2.50
C ASP A 237 5.77 -12.90 -2.72
N ARG A 238 6.35 -12.12 -1.79
CA ARG A 238 6.59 -10.67 -1.92
C ARG A 238 8.06 -10.30 -2.04
N LYS A 239 8.98 -11.18 -1.63
CA LYS A 239 10.43 -10.96 -1.73
C LYS A 239 10.95 -10.96 -3.17
N SER A 240 10.31 -11.73 -4.05
CA SER A 240 10.78 -12.00 -5.42
C SER A 240 9.82 -11.53 -6.51
N LEU A 241 8.85 -10.66 -6.18
CA LEU A 241 7.93 -10.13 -7.19
C LEU A 241 8.67 -9.25 -8.21
N PRO A 242 8.13 -9.11 -9.44
CA PRO A 242 8.69 -8.21 -10.44
C PRO A 242 8.92 -6.82 -9.84
N SER A 243 10.18 -6.43 -9.81
CA SER A 243 10.63 -5.15 -9.25
C SER A 243 10.72 -4.11 -10.36
N HIS A 244 10.40 -2.85 -10.00
CA HIS A 244 10.62 -1.68 -10.85
C HIS A 244 12.12 -1.44 -11.13
N GLU A 245 13.01 -2.19 -10.46
CA GLU A 245 14.47 -2.13 -10.62
C GLU A 245 14.98 -2.79 -11.90
N ASN A 246 14.16 -3.60 -12.60
CA ASN A 246 14.56 -4.15 -13.90
C ASN A 246 14.71 -2.99 -14.92
N PRO A 247 15.86 -2.80 -15.59
CA PRO A 247 16.05 -1.75 -16.59
C PRO A 247 15.01 -1.79 -17.72
N GLU A 248 14.53 -2.98 -18.05
CA GLU A 248 13.50 -3.23 -19.07
C GLU A 248 12.07 -3.10 -18.55
N TRP A 249 11.88 -2.78 -17.26
CA TRP A 249 10.56 -2.73 -16.61
C TRP A 249 9.56 -1.91 -17.42
N LYS A 250 9.97 -0.73 -17.91
CA LYS A 250 9.12 0.17 -18.72
C LYS A 250 8.55 -0.49 -19.97
N VAL A 251 9.19 -1.54 -20.48
CA VAL A 251 8.77 -2.28 -21.68
C VAL A 251 8.01 -3.56 -21.32
N ILE A 252 8.44 -4.27 -20.27
CA ILE A 252 7.93 -5.62 -19.97
C ILE A 252 6.73 -5.65 -19.02
N HIS A 253 6.55 -4.63 -18.16
CA HIS A 253 5.54 -4.71 -17.08
C HIS A 253 4.11 -4.89 -17.57
N GLY A 254 3.74 -4.23 -18.68
CA GLY A 254 2.43 -4.40 -19.29
C GLY A 254 2.21 -5.80 -19.90
N ARG A 255 3.28 -6.50 -20.27
CA ARG A 255 3.21 -7.89 -20.75
C ARG A 255 3.06 -8.86 -19.57
N GLU A 256 3.85 -8.68 -18.52
CA GLU A 256 3.76 -9.49 -17.31
C GLU A 256 2.41 -9.29 -16.61
N GLY A 257 1.91 -8.05 -16.53
CA GLY A 257 0.61 -7.74 -15.95
C GLY A 257 -0.58 -8.35 -16.71
N ARG A 258 -0.45 -8.61 -18.02
CA ARG A 258 -1.48 -9.35 -18.78
C ARG A 258 -1.49 -10.85 -18.49
N LYS A 259 -0.37 -11.41 -18.01
CA LYS A 259 -0.33 -12.81 -17.56
C LYS A 259 -1.08 -12.96 -16.24
N ASP A 260 -0.84 -12.05 -15.30
CA ASP A 260 -1.51 -12.04 -14.01
C ASP A 260 -1.47 -10.64 -13.35
N VAL A 261 -2.55 -9.88 -13.53
CA VAL A 261 -2.72 -8.55 -12.93
C VAL A 261 -2.82 -8.63 -11.40
N ASN A 262 -3.18 -9.78 -10.83
CA ASN A 262 -3.28 -9.91 -9.38
C ASN A 262 -1.92 -9.84 -8.69
N ASN A 263 -0.83 -10.20 -9.40
CA ASN A 263 0.52 -9.99 -8.87
C ASN A 263 0.81 -8.51 -8.62
N CYS A 264 0.34 -7.62 -9.49
CA CYS A 264 0.44 -6.17 -9.28
C CYS A 264 -0.46 -5.73 -8.12
N ALA A 265 -1.69 -6.23 -8.07
CA ALA A 265 -2.68 -5.90 -7.05
C ALA A 265 -2.27 -6.33 -5.62
N LYS A 266 -1.34 -7.30 -5.47
CA LYS A 266 -0.78 -7.65 -4.15
C LYS A 266 -0.19 -6.44 -3.44
N CYS A 267 0.41 -5.51 -4.18
CA CYS A 267 1.11 -4.34 -3.62
C CYS A 267 0.47 -3.01 -4.02
N HIS A 268 -0.07 -2.91 -5.23
CA HIS A 268 -0.61 -1.68 -5.79
C HIS A 268 -2.14 -1.58 -5.71
N TYR A 269 -2.82 -2.36 -4.87
CA TYR A 269 -4.26 -2.18 -4.67
C TYR A 269 -4.55 -1.15 -3.58
N ASP A 270 -5.05 0.01 -4.00
CA ASP A 270 -5.66 0.98 -3.10
C ASP A 270 -7.12 0.57 -2.86
N LYS A 271 -7.46 0.20 -1.63
CA LYS A 271 -8.81 -0.24 -1.27
C LYS A 271 -9.87 0.86 -1.36
N GLU A 272 -9.47 2.12 -1.54
CA GLU A 272 -10.39 3.22 -1.83
C GLU A 272 -10.72 3.41 -3.29
N SER A 273 -9.86 2.91 -4.16
CA SER A 273 -10.02 3.03 -5.59
C SER A 273 -10.70 1.77 -6.15
N GLN A 274 -11.43 1.94 -7.24
CA GLN A 274 -11.87 0.78 -8.01
C GLN A 274 -10.64 -0.06 -8.37
N LYS A 275 -10.70 -1.39 -8.22
CA LYS A 275 -9.58 -2.26 -8.61
C LYS A 275 -9.31 -2.19 -10.12
N PHE A 276 -10.36 -1.97 -10.89
CA PHE A 276 -10.35 -1.87 -12.35
C PHE A 276 -11.27 -0.72 -12.76
N ALA A 277 -10.88 0.01 -13.81
CA ALA A 277 -11.67 1.11 -14.32
C ALA A 277 -13.03 0.63 -14.84
N THR A 278 -14.08 1.39 -14.54
CA THR A 278 -15.43 1.15 -15.08
C THR A 278 -15.90 2.33 -15.95
N PRO A 279 -16.43 2.09 -17.16
CA PRO A 279 -16.57 0.79 -17.81
C PRO A 279 -15.21 0.20 -18.25
N SER A 280 -15.11 -1.13 -18.31
CA SER A 280 -13.87 -1.86 -18.64
C SER A 280 -13.40 -1.59 -20.08
N THR A 281 -12.09 -1.60 -20.32
CA THR A 281 -11.46 -1.56 -21.65
C THR A 281 -11.46 -2.91 -22.36
N GLY A 282 -11.76 -4.00 -21.65
CA GLY A 282 -11.50 -5.37 -22.10
C GLY A 282 -10.06 -5.83 -21.87
N ASP A 283 -9.16 -4.96 -21.39
CA ASP A 283 -7.80 -5.30 -20.97
C ASP A 283 -7.63 -5.01 -19.46
N LEU A 284 -7.57 -6.08 -18.67
CA LEU A 284 -7.49 -5.99 -17.20
C LEU A 284 -6.26 -5.22 -16.71
N ILE A 285 -5.12 -5.28 -17.41
CA ILE A 285 -3.94 -4.51 -16.96
C ILE A 285 -4.13 -3.01 -17.24
N ALA A 286 -4.78 -2.67 -18.36
CA ALA A 286 -5.07 -1.28 -18.69
C ALA A 286 -6.11 -0.70 -17.72
N ASP A 287 -7.15 -1.48 -17.40
CA ASP A 287 -8.16 -1.10 -16.41
C ASP A 287 -7.56 -0.92 -15.01
N PHE A 288 -6.64 -1.80 -14.62
CA PHE A 288 -5.92 -1.69 -13.35
C PHE A 288 -5.04 -0.43 -13.31
N ALA A 289 -4.28 -0.16 -14.38
CA ALA A 289 -3.42 1.01 -14.45
C ALA A 289 -4.20 2.34 -14.43
N ARG A 290 -5.39 2.40 -15.05
CA ARG A 290 -6.24 3.61 -15.09
C ARG A 290 -6.99 3.87 -13.79
N ALA A 291 -7.30 2.83 -13.03
CA ALA A 291 -7.98 2.97 -11.74
C ALA A 291 -7.01 3.27 -10.58
N ASN A 292 -5.72 3.05 -10.79
CA ASN A 292 -4.70 3.24 -9.77
C ASN A 292 -3.90 4.52 -10.00
N SER A 293 -3.96 5.47 -9.06
CA SER A 293 -3.28 6.77 -9.15
C SER A 293 -1.75 6.67 -9.33
N TYR A 294 -1.10 5.65 -8.74
CA TYR A 294 0.33 5.44 -8.91
C TYR A 294 0.69 5.04 -10.35
N CYS A 295 -0.04 4.08 -10.91
CA CYS A 295 0.15 3.67 -12.30
C CYS A 295 -0.18 4.84 -13.25
N TYR A 296 -1.31 5.51 -12.99
CA TYR A 296 -1.80 6.61 -13.79
C TYR A 296 -0.79 7.77 -13.86
N GLY A 297 -0.12 8.12 -12.76
CA GLY A 297 0.90 9.17 -12.74
C GLY A 297 2.07 8.94 -13.72
N CYS A 298 2.45 7.68 -13.96
CA CYS A 298 3.44 7.35 -15.00
C CYS A 298 2.82 7.32 -16.39
N HIS A 299 1.64 6.73 -16.54
CA HIS A 299 0.94 6.57 -17.83
C HIS A 299 0.35 7.86 -18.40
N LEU A 300 0.29 8.92 -17.59
CA LEU A 300 -0.02 10.28 -18.04
C LEU A 300 1.11 10.95 -18.83
N LYS A 301 2.34 10.43 -18.76
CA LYS A 301 3.49 11.03 -19.43
C LYS A 301 3.49 10.61 -20.90
N ARG A 302 3.36 11.60 -21.79
CA ARG A 302 3.48 11.39 -23.24
C ARG A 302 4.81 10.69 -23.55
N PRO A 303 4.79 9.53 -24.23
CA PRO A 303 6.02 8.81 -24.57
C PRO A 303 6.90 9.63 -25.52
N ALA A 304 8.23 9.50 -25.38
CA ALA A 304 9.20 10.27 -26.18
C ALA A 304 9.08 10.04 -27.71
N ASN A 305 8.57 8.88 -28.13
CA ASN A 305 8.35 8.58 -29.55
C ASN A 305 7.14 9.33 -30.14
N HIS A 306 6.30 9.97 -29.31
CA HIS A 306 5.21 10.82 -29.79
C HIS A 306 5.73 12.23 -30.10
N ASP A 307 6.71 12.33 -30.99
CA ASP A 307 7.26 13.60 -31.48
C ASP A 307 6.35 14.24 -32.55
N GLY A 308 6.76 15.39 -33.10
CA GLY A 308 6.02 16.07 -34.18
C GLY A 308 5.93 15.25 -35.48
N ALA A 309 6.77 14.23 -35.64
CA ALA A 309 6.77 13.33 -36.79
C ALA A 309 5.99 12.02 -36.52
N TRP A 310 5.33 11.89 -35.37
CA TRP A 310 4.63 10.66 -34.95
C TRP A 310 3.71 10.08 -36.02
N MET A 311 2.91 10.92 -36.68
CA MET A 311 1.92 10.46 -37.67
C MET A 311 2.55 9.69 -38.84
N SER A 312 3.77 10.04 -39.25
CA SER A 312 4.49 9.31 -40.30
C SER A 312 4.96 7.93 -39.84
N LYS A 313 5.25 7.77 -38.54
CA LYS A 313 5.75 6.53 -37.93
C LYS A 313 4.62 5.65 -37.37
N HIS A 314 3.43 6.23 -37.17
CA HIS A 314 2.28 5.59 -36.53
C HIS A 314 1.89 4.23 -37.11
N PRO A 315 1.75 4.05 -38.45
CA PRO A 315 1.35 2.75 -39.02
C PRO A 315 2.35 1.64 -38.70
N GLN A 316 3.65 1.94 -38.82
CA GLN A 316 4.72 1.00 -38.52
C GLN A 316 4.76 0.66 -37.03
N MET A 317 4.59 1.66 -36.15
CA MET A 317 4.53 1.45 -34.70
C MET A 317 3.34 0.57 -34.29
N ALA A 318 2.16 0.78 -34.89
CA ALA A 318 0.98 -0.05 -34.65
C ALA A 318 1.20 -1.49 -35.10
N LYS A 319 1.88 -1.71 -36.23
CA LYS A 319 2.25 -3.04 -36.72
C LYS A 319 3.26 -3.73 -35.81
N ASP A 320 4.31 -3.03 -35.39
CA ASP A 320 5.42 -3.62 -34.63
C ASP A 320 5.07 -3.89 -33.17
N ARG A 321 4.25 -3.03 -32.56
CA ARG A 321 3.89 -3.13 -31.14
C ARG A 321 2.51 -3.75 -30.92
N GLY A 322 1.64 -3.76 -31.93
CA GLY A 322 0.26 -4.19 -31.80
C GLY A 322 -0.62 -3.18 -31.05
N LEU A 323 -1.92 -3.20 -31.35
CA LEU A 323 -2.91 -2.23 -30.87
C LEU A 323 -3.05 -2.20 -29.34
N GLN A 324 -2.82 -3.32 -28.66
CA GLN A 324 -2.93 -3.42 -27.20
C GLN A 324 -1.93 -2.51 -26.46
N ASN A 325 -0.78 -2.20 -27.08
CA ASN A 325 0.15 -1.25 -26.50
C ASN A 325 -0.36 0.20 -26.58
N CYS A 326 -1.13 0.52 -27.63
CA CYS A 326 -1.78 1.82 -27.77
C CYS A 326 -2.92 1.97 -26.75
N PHE A 327 -3.68 0.89 -26.51
CA PHE A 327 -4.80 0.88 -25.56
C PHE A 327 -4.41 1.03 -24.09
N ALA A 328 -3.12 0.97 -23.77
CA ALA A 328 -2.63 1.36 -22.44
C ALA A 328 -2.96 2.83 -22.11
N CYS A 329 -2.93 3.72 -23.10
CA CYS A 329 -3.11 5.18 -22.93
C CYS A 329 -4.24 5.79 -23.76
N HIS A 330 -4.63 5.12 -24.85
CA HIS A 330 -5.68 5.54 -25.77
C HIS A 330 -6.88 4.60 -25.69
N ASP A 331 -8.03 5.05 -26.19
CA ASP A 331 -9.19 4.18 -26.39
C ASP A 331 -9.47 4.00 -27.88
N LYS A 332 -10.26 2.97 -28.19
CA LYS A 332 -10.81 2.77 -29.52
C LYS A 332 -11.89 3.81 -29.83
N ASN A 333 -12.82 4.00 -28.89
CA ASN A 333 -13.95 4.95 -28.98
C ASN A 333 -13.64 6.24 -28.22
N GLN A 334 -14.58 7.21 -28.26
CA GLN A 334 -14.43 8.49 -27.57
C GLN A 334 -13.89 8.34 -26.14
N PRO A 335 -13.00 9.24 -25.71
CA PRO A 335 -12.18 9.06 -24.53
C PRO A 335 -13.02 9.08 -23.25
N ARG A 336 -12.74 8.12 -22.38
CA ARG A 336 -13.30 8.00 -21.02
C ARG A 336 -12.48 8.81 -20.01
N PRO A 337 -12.94 8.98 -18.75
CA PRO A 337 -12.06 9.46 -17.69
C PRO A 337 -10.76 8.63 -17.62
N ASN A 338 -9.64 9.30 -17.33
CA ASN A 338 -8.31 8.70 -17.21
C ASN A 338 -7.71 8.13 -18.51
N VAL A 339 -8.11 8.65 -19.68
CA VAL A 339 -7.47 8.35 -20.97
C VAL A 339 -7.09 9.63 -21.70
N THR A 340 -6.13 9.55 -22.61
CA THR A 340 -5.75 10.70 -23.43
C THR A 340 -6.85 11.00 -24.45
N GLY A 341 -7.00 12.28 -24.84
CA GLY A 341 -8.08 12.72 -25.73
C GLY A 341 -8.06 12.14 -27.15
N THR A 342 -6.97 11.47 -27.55
CA THR A 342 -6.84 10.83 -28.86
C THR A 342 -7.37 9.39 -28.79
N TYR A 343 -8.26 9.03 -29.72
CA TYR A 343 -8.86 7.71 -29.82
C TYR A 343 -8.90 7.21 -31.26
N CYS A 344 -8.87 5.89 -31.45
CA CYS A 344 -8.64 5.32 -32.77
C CYS A 344 -9.76 5.64 -33.78
N ASN A 345 -11.02 5.60 -33.34
CA ASN A 345 -12.18 5.84 -34.20
C ASN A 345 -12.36 7.30 -34.62
N THR A 346 -11.46 8.20 -34.19
CA THR A 346 -11.34 9.51 -34.83
C THR A 346 -10.81 9.40 -36.26
N CYS A 347 -10.15 8.28 -36.62
CA CYS A 347 -9.57 8.03 -37.96
C CYS A 347 -9.79 6.60 -38.51
N HIS A 348 -10.08 5.59 -37.69
CA HIS A 348 -9.99 4.17 -38.09
C HIS A 348 -11.30 3.33 -38.05
N TRP A 349 -12.47 3.92 -37.78
CA TRP A 349 -13.81 3.28 -37.85
C TRP A 349 -13.89 1.78 -37.47
N PHE A 350 -13.21 1.38 -36.39
CA PHE A 350 -13.27 0.03 -35.86
C PHE A 350 -14.68 -0.27 -35.34
N GLN A 351 -15.30 -1.36 -35.79
CA GLN A 351 -16.63 -1.77 -35.30
C GLN A 351 -16.55 -2.44 -33.93
N ASP A 352 -17.51 -2.17 -33.04
CA ASP A 352 -17.61 -2.87 -31.76
C ASP A 352 -18.08 -4.31 -31.96
N PRO A 353 -17.56 -5.26 -31.16
CA PRO A 353 -18.14 -6.59 -31.13
C PRO A 353 -19.60 -6.45 -30.71
N LYS A 354 -20.51 -7.03 -31.49
CA LYS A 354 -21.95 -7.04 -31.18
C LYS A 354 -22.15 -7.52 -29.74
N PRO A 355 -23.04 -6.88 -28.95
CA PRO A 355 -23.34 -7.31 -27.59
C PRO A 355 -23.66 -8.80 -27.57
N ALA A 356 -23.13 -9.54 -26.58
CA ALA A 356 -23.30 -10.98 -26.46
C ALA A 356 -24.78 -11.43 -26.47
N ALA A 357 -25.71 -10.54 -26.11
CA ALA A 357 -27.15 -10.78 -26.17
C ALA A 357 -27.71 -11.01 -27.59
N GLU A 358 -27.07 -10.49 -28.65
CA GLU A 358 -27.53 -10.70 -30.05
C GLU A 358 -27.00 -12.00 -30.67
N GLN A 359 -25.97 -12.62 -30.10
CA GLN A 359 -25.38 -13.86 -30.64
C GLN A 359 -26.14 -15.12 -30.23
N ALA A 360 -26.99 -15.03 -29.20
CA ALA A 360 -27.81 -16.13 -28.72
C ALA A 360 -29.12 -16.34 -29.53
N GLN A 361 -29.48 -15.42 -30.43
CA GLN A 361 -30.73 -15.48 -31.21
C GLN A 361 -30.55 -16.06 -32.63
N LYS A 362 -29.39 -16.64 -32.95
CA LYS A 362 -29.12 -17.26 -34.26
C LYS A 362 -28.64 -18.72 -34.18
N LYS A 363 -29.06 -19.46 -33.17
CA LYS A 363 -28.96 -20.93 -33.15
C LYS A 363 -30.31 -21.56 -33.01
#